data_AF-A0A1G0CIP2-F1
#
_entry.id   AF-A0A1G0CIP2-F1
#
_cell.length_a   1.000
_cell.length_b   1.000
_cell.length_c   1.000
_cell.angle_alpha   90.00
_cell.angle_beta   90.00
_cell.angle_gamma   90.00
#
_symmetry.space_group_name_H-M   'P 1'
#
loop_
_entity.id
_entity.type
_entity.pdbx_description
1 polymer ?
#
loop_
_entity_poly.entity_id
_entity_poly.type
_entity_poly.pdbx_seq_one_letter_code
_entity_poly.pdbx_strand_id
1 'polypeptide(L)'
;MNSWFTVKVKYTKQLEDGTFKRVSEPYLLAAMTFTDAEARIYEELGALIRGEFLVTGITRTDIHDIFHYEDSEVWFKCKINFESGDGGEEGQKAKKVSQNFLVSAHSVKEAYDRLHESLGGMMIDFQIPNIAISPIVDIFPFGDEGEDRVAVDFEKQVKQEVAEHVLGTKTVFSASGSDLDDEDSIIDDSFGEEE
;
A
#
# COMPACT_ATOMS: atom_id res chain seq x y z
N MET A 1 -4.61 -15.64 7.26
CA MET A 1 -4.14 -14.54 6.39
C MET A 1 -3.31 -13.63 7.28
N ASN A 2 -2.01 -13.57 7.06
CA ASN A 2 -1.12 -12.73 7.84
C ASN A 2 -1.23 -11.30 7.31
N SER A 3 -1.34 -10.34 8.22
CA SER A 3 -1.36 -8.92 7.87
C SER A 3 -0.06 -8.29 8.29
N TRP A 4 0.34 -7.24 7.57
CA TRP A 4 1.49 -6.43 7.92
C TRP A 4 1.10 -5.34 8.91
N PHE A 5 1.90 -5.19 9.96
CA PHE A 5 1.72 -4.20 11.02
C PHE A 5 2.97 -3.36 11.12
N THR A 6 2.83 -2.04 11.02
CA THR A 6 3.90 -1.11 11.35
C THR A 6 3.85 -0.83 12.83
N VAL A 7 4.91 -1.21 13.55
CA VAL A 7 5.09 -1.01 14.98
C VAL A 7 6.13 0.08 15.20
N LYS A 8 5.74 1.18 15.84
CA LYS A 8 6.66 2.28 16.18
C LYS A 8 7.25 2.05 17.55
N VAL A 9 8.55 1.87 17.62
CA VAL A 9 9.28 1.63 18.87
C VAL A 9 10.15 2.83 19.20
N LYS A 10 10.14 3.22 20.47
CA LYS A 10 10.98 4.29 20.99
C LYS A 10 11.93 3.72 22.02
N TYR A 11 13.22 3.91 21.76
CA TYR A 11 14.28 3.39 22.62
C TYR A 11 15.46 4.35 22.66
N THR A 12 16.37 4.10 23.59
CA THR A 12 17.59 4.91 23.73
C THR A 12 18.73 4.20 23.01
N LYS A 13 19.16 4.75 21.89
CA LYS A 13 20.29 4.22 21.10
C LYS A 13 21.57 4.91 21.55
N GLN A 14 22.62 4.12 21.74
CA GLN A 14 23.96 4.66 21.94
C GLN A 14 24.54 5.02 20.56
N LEU A 15 24.89 6.29 20.37
CA LEU A 15 25.57 6.76 19.17
C LEU A 15 27.06 6.40 19.24
N GLU A 16 27.75 6.41 18.10
CA GLU A 16 29.21 6.16 18.01
C GLU A 16 30.02 7.11 18.90
N ASP A 17 29.52 8.32 19.15
CA ASP A 17 30.14 9.31 20.03
C ASP A 17 29.94 9.01 21.53
N GLY A 18 29.38 7.85 21.88
CA GLY A 18 29.09 7.43 23.25
C GLY A 18 27.89 8.13 23.89
N THR A 19 27.20 9.02 23.17
CA THR A 19 26.01 9.73 23.66
C THR A 19 24.75 8.89 23.49
N PHE A 20 23.87 8.92 24.49
CA PHE A 20 22.57 8.27 24.44
C PHE A 20 21.51 9.21 23.85
N LYS A 21 20.88 8.80 22.75
CA LYS A 21 19.79 9.56 22.11
C LYS A 21 18.53 8.71 22.06
N ARG A 22 17.40 9.32 22.42
CA ARG A 22 16.09 8.72 22.21
C ARG A 22 15.72 8.82 20.74
N VAL A 23 15.53 7.68 20.11
CA VAL A 23 15.09 7.54 18.72
C VAL A 23 13.72 6.88 18.67
N SER A 24 12.97 7.16 17.60
CA SER A 24 11.71 6.50 17.32
C SER A 24 11.79 5.91 15.93
N GLU A 25 11.73 4.59 15.85
CA GLU A 25 11.96 3.83 14.63
C GLU A 25 10.74 2.94 14.36
N PRO A 26 10.20 2.95 13.13
CA PRO A 26 9.13 2.05 12.74
C PRO A 26 9.69 0.73 12.21
N TYR A 27 9.14 -0.37 12.69
CA TYR A 27 9.41 -1.73 12.25
C TYR A 27 8.17 -2.32 11.60
N LEU A 28 8.36 -3.17 10.60
CA LEU A 28 7.27 -3.89 9.95
C LEU A 28 7.23 -5.33 10.45
N LEU A 29 6.07 -5.79 10.89
CA LEU A 29 5.88 -7.15 11.40
C LEU A 29 4.72 -7.84 10.70
N ALA A 30 4.91 -9.09 10.29
CA ALA A 30 3.79 -9.95 9.92
C ALA A 30 3.19 -10.60 11.18
N ALA A 31 1.90 -10.41 11.41
CA ALA A 31 1.18 -10.97 12.55
C ALA A 31 -0.27 -11.27 12.20
N MET A 32 -0.99 -11.94 13.11
CA MET A 32 -2.44 -12.16 12.97
C MET A 32 -3.27 -11.09 13.67
N THR A 33 -2.79 -10.56 14.80
CA THR A 33 -3.52 -9.58 15.63
C THR A 33 -2.58 -8.51 16.18
N PHE A 34 -3.14 -7.41 16.71
CA PHE A 34 -2.34 -6.36 17.36
C PHE A 34 -1.56 -6.87 18.57
N THR A 35 -2.16 -7.75 19.38
CA THR A 35 -1.51 -8.34 20.56
C THR A 35 -0.38 -9.29 20.15
N ASP A 36 -0.58 -10.05 19.06
CA ASP A 36 0.45 -10.92 18.49
C ASP A 36 1.63 -10.10 17.94
N ALA A 37 1.34 -9.01 17.20
CA ALA A 37 2.36 -8.09 16.71
C ALA A 37 3.15 -7.43 17.86
N GLU A 38 2.48 -7.08 18.96
CA GLU A 38 3.12 -6.53 20.15
C GLU A 38 4.04 -7.56 20.82
N ALA A 39 3.56 -8.78 21.07
CA ALA A 39 4.36 -9.82 21.70
C ALA A 39 5.62 -10.13 20.89
N ARG A 40 5.47 -10.30 19.57
CA ARG A 40 6.61 -10.61 18.69
C ARG A 40 7.64 -9.49 18.62
N ILE A 41 7.23 -8.23 18.50
CA ILE A 41 8.22 -7.14 18.48
C ILE A 41 9.03 -7.09 19.80
N TYR A 42 8.41 -7.47 20.92
CA TYR A 42 9.12 -7.50 22.21
C TYR A 42 10.19 -8.60 22.23
N GLU A 43 9.93 -9.74 21.59
CA GLU A 43 10.87 -10.86 21.48
C GLU A 43 12.04 -10.50 20.55
N GLU A 44 11.75 -10.00 19.34
CA GLU A 44 12.76 -9.67 18.33
C GLU A 44 13.66 -8.50 18.77
N LEU A 45 13.05 -7.38 19.18
CA LEU A 45 13.82 -6.21 19.60
C LEU A 45 14.44 -6.39 20.98
N GLY A 46 13.89 -7.26 21.83
CA GLY A 46 14.52 -7.61 23.11
C GLY A 46 15.90 -8.25 22.92
N ALA A 47 16.09 -9.01 21.84
CA ALA A 47 17.39 -9.57 21.49
C ALA A 47 18.34 -8.52 20.89
N LEU A 48 17.80 -7.58 20.10
CA LEU A 48 18.59 -6.60 19.34
C LEU A 48 19.01 -5.37 20.19
N ILE A 49 18.10 -4.85 21.01
CA ILE A 49 18.26 -3.59 21.74
C ILE A 49 18.68 -3.87 23.19
N ARG A 50 19.86 -3.38 23.58
CA ARG A 50 20.27 -3.38 25.00
C ARG A 50 19.57 -2.27 25.76
N GLY A 51 18.53 -2.62 26.51
CA GLY A 51 17.86 -1.72 27.46
C GLY A 51 16.33 -1.76 27.34
N GLU A 52 15.67 -0.80 27.99
CA GLU A 52 14.22 -0.67 27.90
C GLU A 52 13.81 0.05 26.60
N PHE A 53 12.83 -0.52 25.91
CA PHE A 53 12.15 0.11 24.78
C PHE A 53 10.65 0.16 25.04
N LEU A 54 10.00 1.11 24.39
CA LEU A 54 8.56 1.35 24.52
C LEU A 54 7.92 1.27 23.14
N VAL A 55 6.91 0.42 23.00
CA VAL A 55 6.04 0.43 21.83
C VAL A 55 5.11 1.65 21.92
N THR A 56 5.25 2.59 20.98
CA THR A 56 4.48 3.85 20.97
C THR A 56 3.19 3.77 20.18
N GLY A 57 3.10 2.83 19.25
CA GLY A 57 1.89 2.62 18.46
C GLY A 57 2.04 1.48 17.46
N ILE A 58 0.93 0.81 17.19
CA ILE A 58 0.82 -0.27 16.22
C ILE A 58 -0.23 0.15 15.20
N THR A 59 0.08 0.04 13.92
CA THR A 59 -0.83 0.42 12.83
C THR A 59 -0.83 -0.67 11.77
N ARG A 60 -2.03 -1.15 11.39
CA ARG A 60 -2.14 -2.09 10.28
C ARG A 60 -1.76 -1.39 8.99
N THR A 61 -0.89 -2.02 8.21
CA THR A 61 -0.38 -1.48 6.95
C THR A 61 -0.71 -2.44 5.83
N ASP A 62 -1.44 -1.98 4.84
CA ASP A 62 -1.81 -2.80 3.68
C ASP A 62 -0.65 -2.77 2.67
N ILE A 63 0.21 -3.79 2.75
CA ILE A 63 1.30 -4.09 1.82
C ILE A 63 0.94 -5.39 1.12
N HIS A 64 1.02 -5.38 -0.21
CA HIS A 64 0.69 -6.53 -1.03
C HIS A 64 1.87 -7.50 -1.10
N ASP A 65 3.07 -7.00 -1.42
CA ASP A 65 4.27 -7.83 -1.51
C ASP A 65 5.54 -7.07 -1.11
N ILE A 66 6.57 -7.81 -0.72
CA ILE A 66 7.86 -7.31 -0.25
C ILE A 66 8.98 -8.01 -1.00
N PHE A 67 9.74 -7.24 -1.78
CA PHE A 67 10.92 -7.72 -2.49
C PHE A 67 12.18 -7.37 -1.70
N HIS A 68 12.69 -8.37 -0.97
CA HIS A 68 13.94 -8.25 -0.24
C HIS A 68 15.11 -8.72 -1.10
N TYR A 69 16.12 -7.86 -1.18
CA TYR A 69 17.42 -8.12 -1.75
C TYR A 69 18.47 -7.86 -0.67
N GLU A 70 19.38 -8.81 -0.47
CA GLU A 70 20.42 -8.77 0.59
C GLU A 70 21.48 -7.68 0.40
N ASP A 71 21.50 -7.02 -0.75
CA ASP A 71 22.50 -6.03 -1.07
C ASP A 71 22.20 -4.64 -0.50
N SER A 72 20.95 -4.36 -0.13
CA SER A 72 20.56 -3.08 0.46
C SER A 72 19.66 -3.23 1.69
N GLU A 73 19.96 -2.42 2.71
CA GLU A 73 19.16 -2.28 3.93
C GLU A 73 18.13 -1.14 3.84
N VAL A 74 18.08 -0.41 2.72
CA VAL A 74 17.16 0.73 2.54
C VAL A 74 15.89 0.28 1.84
N TRP A 75 14.75 0.49 2.50
CA TRP A 75 13.43 0.14 2.00
C TRP A 75 12.77 1.29 1.22
N PHE A 76 12.22 0.98 0.06
CA PHE A 76 11.44 1.88 -0.78
C PHE A 76 9.99 1.41 -0.86
N LYS A 77 9.05 2.29 -0.50
CA LYS A 77 7.63 2.07 -0.67
C LYS A 77 7.22 2.49 -2.08
N CYS A 78 6.72 1.53 -2.83
CA CYS A 78 6.26 1.73 -4.20
C CYS A 78 4.76 1.57 -4.27
N LYS A 79 4.06 2.55 -4.83
CA LYS A 79 2.64 2.42 -5.15
C LYS A 79 2.50 2.07 -6.62
N ILE A 80 1.72 1.06 -6.93
CA ILE A 80 1.51 0.54 -8.29
C ILE A 80 0.03 0.52 -8.58
N ASN A 81 -0.33 0.92 -9.79
CA ASN A 81 -1.67 0.88 -10.29
C ASN A 81 -1.72 -0.13 -11.44
N PHE A 82 -2.59 -1.11 -11.31
CA PHE A 82 -2.91 -2.05 -12.38
C PHE A 82 -4.19 -1.58 -13.08
N GLU A 83 -4.21 -1.68 -14.40
CA GLU A 83 -5.42 -1.49 -15.19
C GLU A 83 -5.92 -2.89 -15.59
N SER A 84 -6.96 -3.36 -14.90
CA SER A 84 -7.60 -4.62 -15.30
C SER A 84 -8.52 -4.32 -16.48
N GLY A 85 -7.98 -4.48 -17.69
CA GLY A 85 -8.72 -4.47 -18.93
C GLY A 85 -9.05 -5.90 -19.33
N ASP A 86 -10.27 -6.34 -19.09
CA ASP A 86 -10.78 -7.52 -19.78
C ASP A 86 -11.00 -7.13 -21.25
N GLY A 87 -10.01 -7.47 -22.08
CA GLY A 87 -10.06 -7.27 -23.52
C GLY A 87 -10.98 -8.28 -24.17
N GLY A 88 -12.30 -8.19 -23.94
CA GLY A 88 -13.22 -9.13 -24.57
C GLY A 88 -14.67 -9.10 -24.12
N GLU A 89 -15.32 -7.94 -24.00
CA GLU A 89 -16.76 -7.73 -24.30
C GLU A 89 -17.15 -6.28 -23.99
N GLU A 90 -18.09 -5.74 -24.77
CA GLU A 90 -18.36 -4.30 -24.92
C GLU A 90 -18.52 -3.52 -23.59
N GLY A 91 -17.62 -2.56 -23.37
CA GLY A 91 -17.90 -1.38 -22.55
C GLY A 91 -17.62 -1.47 -21.05
N GLN A 92 -16.94 -2.50 -20.56
CA GLN A 92 -16.58 -2.54 -19.14
C GLN A 92 -15.39 -1.62 -18.82
N LYS A 93 -15.69 -0.52 -18.13
CA LYS A 93 -14.74 0.53 -17.73
C LYS A 93 -13.55 -0.07 -16.98
N ALA A 94 -12.35 0.09 -17.54
CA ALA A 94 -11.09 -0.37 -16.94
C ALA A 94 -11.00 0.04 -15.45
N LYS A 95 -10.86 -0.95 -14.57
CA LYS A 95 -10.78 -0.71 -13.13
C LYS A 95 -9.32 -0.57 -12.73
N LYS A 96 -9.00 0.60 -12.17
CA LYS A 96 -7.69 0.90 -11.59
C LYS A 96 -7.60 0.28 -10.20
N VAL A 97 -6.72 -0.69 -10.03
CA VAL A 97 -6.42 -1.31 -8.73
C VAL A 97 -5.08 -0.76 -8.25
N SER A 98 -5.07 -0.09 -7.10
CA SER A 98 -3.84 0.41 -6.49
C SER A 98 -3.34 -0.56 -5.42
N GLN A 99 -2.10 -1.01 -5.52
CA GLN A 99 -1.43 -1.86 -4.53
C GLN A 99 -0.13 -1.21 -4.07
N ASN A 100 0.26 -1.51 -2.83
CA ASN A 100 1.51 -1.03 -2.24
C ASN A 100 2.51 -2.18 -2.17
N PHE A 101 3.73 -1.90 -2.58
CA PHE A 101 4.86 -2.82 -2.55
C PHE A 101 5.98 -2.19 -1.74
N LEU A 102 6.84 -3.05 -1.21
CA LEU A 102 8.06 -2.63 -0.56
C LEU A 102 9.24 -3.34 -1.26
N VAL A 103 10.31 -2.59 -1.55
CA VAL A 103 11.49 -3.13 -2.23
C VAL A 103 12.74 -2.61 -1.54
N SER A 104 13.74 -3.46 -1.31
CA SER A 104 15.06 -2.99 -0.89
C SER A 104 15.92 -2.62 -2.11
N ALA A 105 16.57 -1.45 -2.06
CA ALA A 105 17.43 -0.91 -3.12
C ALA A 105 18.33 0.19 -2.57
N HIS A 106 19.37 0.64 -3.30
CA HIS A 106 20.21 1.77 -2.86
C HIS A 106 19.70 3.12 -3.36
N SER A 107 18.96 3.12 -4.48
CA SER A 107 18.47 4.33 -5.13
C SER A 107 17.06 4.14 -5.69
N VAL A 108 16.34 5.24 -5.90
CA VAL A 108 15.00 5.24 -6.53
C VAL A 108 15.04 4.62 -7.92
N LYS A 109 16.11 4.86 -8.69
CA LYS A 109 16.27 4.27 -10.03
C LYS A 109 16.37 2.75 -9.95
N GLU A 110 17.18 2.25 -9.03
CA GLU A 110 17.38 0.82 -8.84
C GLU A 110 16.12 0.14 -8.29
N ALA A 111 15.42 0.80 -7.36
CA ALA A 111 14.12 0.34 -6.89
C ALA A 111 13.12 0.19 -8.04
N TYR A 112 13.09 1.15 -8.97
CA TYR A 112 12.27 1.07 -10.18
C TYR A 112 12.67 -0.11 -11.08
N ASP A 113 13.97 -0.26 -11.35
CA ASP A 113 14.49 -1.31 -12.22
C ASP A 113 14.16 -2.72 -11.66
N ARG A 114 14.39 -2.94 -10.35
CA ARG A 114 14.05 -4.20 -9.67
C ARG A 114 12.55 -4.48 -9.69
N LEU A 115 11.75 -3.47 -9.37
CA LEU A 115 10.30 -3.62 -9.36
C LEU A 115 9.75 -3.92 -10.76
N HIS A 116 10.32 -3.30 -11.79
CA HIS A 116 9.97 -3.57 -13.18
C HIS A 116 10.37 -4.98 -13.62
N GLU A 117 11.49 -5.51 -13.13
CA GLU A 117 11.90 -6.90 -13.37
C GLU A 117 10.97 -7.90 -12.66
N SER A 118 10.65 -7.66 -11.39
CA SER A 118 9.74 -8.51 -10.61
C SER A 118 8.32 -8.53 -11.17
N LEU A 119 7.83 -7.40 -11.71
CA LEU A 119 6.48 -7.27 -12.28
C LEU A 119 6.41 -7.57 -13.78
N GLY A 120 7.53 -7.49 -14.50
CA GLY A 120 7.59 -7.65 -15.95
C GLY A 120 7.18 -9.04 -16.44
N GLY A 121 7.13 -10.04 -15.55
CA GLY A 121 6.59 -11.37 -15.86
C GLY A 121 5.06 -11.42 -16.00
N MET A 122 4.34 -10.37 -15.62
CA MET A 122 2.89 -10.35 -15.61
C MET A 122 2.34 -9.81 -16.92
N MET A 123 1.31 -10.46 -17.47
CA MET A 123 0.60 -10.01 -18.68
C MET A 123 -0.36 -8.83 -18.42
N ILE A 124 -0.15 -8.05 -17.37
CA ILE A 124 -1.03 -6.97 -16.94
C ILE A 124 -0.24 -5.66 -17.04
N ASP A 125 -0.81 -4.67 -17.73
CA ASP A 125 -0.26 -3.33 -17.76
C ASP A 125 -0.27 -2.71 -16.35
N PHE A 126 0.91 -2.28 -15.92
CA PHE A 126 1.10 -1.64 -14.61
C PHE A 126 1.76 -0.27 -14.77
N GLN A 127 1.34 0.66 -13.92
CA GLN A 127 1.93 1.99 -13.80
C GLN A 127 2.45 2.18 -12.38
N ILE A 128 3.65 2.72 -12.23
CA ILE A 128 4.23 3.05 -10.92
C ILE A 128 4.08 4.56 -10.68
N PRO A 129 2.98 5.04 -10.05
CA PRO A 129 2.78 6.47 -9.78
C PRO A 129 3.73 7.06 -8.74
N ASN A 130 4.27 6.26 -7.80
CA ASN A 130 5.07 6.79 -6.70
C ASN A 130 6.08 5.77 -6.21
N ILE A 131 7.33 6.22 -6.03
CA ILE A 131 8.40 5.52 -5.32
C ILE A 131 8.94 6.50 -4.28
N ALA A 132 8.87 6.12 -3.01
CA ALA A 132 9.36 6.92 -1.90
C ALA A 132 10.21 6.08 -0.95
N ILE A 133 11.21 6.70 -0.33
CA ILE A 133 11.98 6.06 0.74
C ILE A 133 11.01 5.80 1.91
N SER A 134 11.01 4.56 2.38
CA SER A 134 10.23 4.15 3.54
C SER A 134 11.01 4.46 4.82
N PRO A 135 10.35 4.94 5.89
CA PRO A 135 11.00 5.11 7.18
C PRO A 135 11.22 3.78 7.92
N ILE A 136 10.75 2.66 7.37
CA ILE A 136 10.87 1.32 7.96
C ILE A 136 12.35 0.97 8.11
N VAL A 137 12.74 0.54 9.31
CA VAL A 137 14.11 0.11 9.61
C VAL A 137 14.30 -1.36 9.24
N ASP A 138 13.37 -2.22 9.67
CA ASP A 138 13.49 -3.66 9.47
C ASP A 138 12.12 -4.34 9.33
N ILE A 139 12.13 -5.54 8.75
CA ILE A 139 10.94 -6.32 8.44
C ILE A 139 11.06 -7.72 9.04
N PHE A 140 10.09 -8.07 9.86
CA PHE A 140 10.01 -9.38 10.51
C PHE A 140 8.86 -10.19 9.90
N PRO A 141 9.14 -11.13 8.98
CA PRO A 141 8.15 -12.04 8.43
C PRO A 141 7.58 -12.98 9.50
N PHE A 142 6.53 -13.73 9.15
CA PHE A 142 5.87 -14.65 10.08
C PHE A 142 6.46 -16.06 9.99
N GLY A 143 7.15 -16.48 11.07
CA GLY A 143 7.78 -17.79 11.22
C GLY A 143 9.31 -17.78 10.99
N ASP A 144 9.99 -18.80 11.52
CA ASP A 144 11.44 -19.08 11.38
C ASP A 144 11.86 -19.45 9.93
N GLU A 145 10.90 -19.59 9.00
CA GLU A 145 11.16 -19.85 7.57
C GLU A 145 11.49 -18.54 6.81
N GLY A 146 12.41 -17.74 7.38
CA GLY A 146 12.72 -16.37 6.98
C GLY A 146 13.49 -16.18 5.67
N GLU A 147 13.83 -17.24 4.93
CA GLU A 147 14.71 -17.12 3.75
C GLU A 147 14.02 -17.33 2.39
N ASP A 148 12.82 -17.92 2.30
CA ASP A 148 12.31 -18.39 0.99
C ASP A 148 10.81 -18.16 0.71
N ARG A 149 10.21 -17.09 1.26
CA ARG A 149 8.86 -16.66 0.85
C ARG A 149 8.81 -15.22 0.37
N VAL A 150 9.65 -14.92 -0.62
CA VAL A 150 9.47 -13.82 -1.55
C VAL A 150 8.92 -14.44 -2.84
N ALA A 151 7.80 -13.93 -3.35
CA ALA A 151 7.14 -14.37 -4.59
C ALA A 151 6.49 -15.77 -4.58
N VAL A 152 5.43 -15.97 -3.80
CA VAL A 152 4.37 -16.92 -4.18
C VAL A 152 3.03 -16.34 -3.75
N ASP A 153 2.06 -16.32 -4.68
CA ASP A 153 0.66 -15.87 -4.54
C ASP A 153 0.27 -14.48 -5.09
N PHE A 154 1.15 -13.74 -5.78
CA PHE A 154 0.74 -12.48 -6.43
C PHE A 154 -0.38 -12.68 -7.47
N GLU A 155 -0.24 -13.64 -8.38
CA GLU A 155 -1.14 -13.78 -9.53
C GLU A 155 -2.52 -14.37 -9.18
N LYS A 156 -2.59 -15.19 -8.12
CA LYS A 156 -3.89 -15.69 -7.61
C LYS A 156 -4.64 -14.60 -6.84
N GLN A 157 -3.92 -13.78 -6.08
CA GLN A 157 -4.51 -12.75 -5.24
C GLN A 157 -5.03 -11.57 -6.06
N VAL A 158 -4.33 -11.16 -7.12
CA VAL A 158 -4.83 -10.15 -8.07
C VAL A 158 -6.12 -10.63 -8.76
N LYS A 159 -6.18 -11.89 -9.21
CA LYS A 159 -7.39 -12.43 -9.85
C LYS A 159 -8.57 -12.51 -8.87
N GLN A 160 -8.33 -12.80 -7.60
CA GLN A 160 -9.36 -12.89 -6.57
C GLN A 160 -9.87 -11.52 -6.11
N GLU A 161 -8.99 -10.55 -5.82
CA GLU A 161 -9.39 -9.20 -5.41
C GLU A 161 -10.10 -8.43 -6.53
N VAL A 162 -9.73 -8.66 -7.80
CA VAL A 162 -10.45 -8.10 -8.94
C VAL A 162 -11.86 -8.67 -9.06
N ALA A 163 -12.05 -9.98 -8.80
CA ALA A 163 -13.36 -10.64 -8.88
C ALA A 163 -14.32 -10.23 -7.74
N GLU A 164 -13.82 -10.09 -6.51
CA GLU A 164 -14.67 -9.83 -5.34
C GLU A 164 -15.19 -8.38 -5.30
N HIS A 165 -14.40 -7.42 -5.78
CA HIS A 165 -14.70 -6.00 -5.70
C HIS A 165 -15.63 -5.50 -6.83
N VAL A 166 -16.16 -6.40 -7.67
CA VAL A 166 -17.14 -6.14 -8.74
C VAL A 166 -18.59 -6.19 -8.21
N LEU A 167 -18.83 -6.74 -7.01
CA LEU A 167 -20.18 -6.98 -6.47
C LEU A 167 -20.75 -5.89 -5.53
N GLY A 168 -20.04 -4.79 -5.30
CA GLY A 168 -20.52 -3.70 -4.45
C GLY A 168 -20.12 -2.34 -4.96
N THR A 169 -21.00 -1.68 -5.72
CA THR A 169 -21.73 -0.46 -5.30
C THR A 169 -22.40 0.15 -6.54
N LYS A 170 -23.72 0.29 -6.44
CA LYS A 170 -24.62 0.95 -7.40
C LYS A 170 -24.20 2.41 -7.58
N THR A 171 -24.14 2.84 -8.83
CA THR A 171 -24.03 4.19 -9.41
C THR A 171 -24.18 5.40 -8.46
N VAL A 172 -23.19 6.30 -8.50
CA VAL A 172 -23.24 7.67 -7.96
C VAL A 172 -23.51 8.64 -9.12
N PHE A 173 -24.56 9.47 -9.03
CA PHE A 173 -24.74 10.66 -9.88
C PHE A 173 -24.47 11.93 -9.05
N SER A 174 -23.76 12.87 -9.68
CA SER A 174 -23.11 14.05 -9.08
C SER A 174 -24.04 15.01 -8.34
N ALA A 175 -23.54 15.60 -7.26
CA ALA A 175 -24.16 16.71 -6.55
C ALA A 175 -23.75 18.08 -7.14
N SER A 176 -24.76 18.95 -7.17
CA SER A 176 -24.84 20.43 -7.15
C SER A 176 -23.59 21.33 -7.16
N GLY A 177 -23.63 22.34 -8.05
CA GLY A 177 -23.60 23.77 -7.62
C GLY A 177 -22.55 24.71 -8.24
N SER A 178 -22.98 25.67 -9.06
CA SER A 178 -22.52 27.09 -9.25
C SER A 178 -22.87 27.54 -10.69
N ASP A 179 -23.95 28.30 -10.94
CA ASP A 179 -24.26 29.72 -10.68
C ASP A 179 -23.59 30.71 -11.67
N LEU A 180 -24.44 31.59 -12.24
CA LEU A 180 -24.24 32.76 -13.12
C LEU A 180 -24.13 32.56 -14.65
N ASP A 181 -25.26 32.76 -15.35
CA ASP A 181 -25.52 34.02 -16.07
C ASP A 181 -27.02 34.11 -16.42
N ASP A 182 -27.70 35.08 -15.81
CA ASP A 182 -29.01 35.60 -16.21
C ASP A 182 -28.87 36.35 -17.55
N GLU A 183 -29.62 35.98 -18.58
CA GLU A 183 -30.28 36.95 -19.47
C GLU A 183 -31.64 36.40 -19.91
N ASP A 184 -32.66 37.24 -19.67
CA ASP A 184 -34.07 37.09 -19.97
C ASP A 184 -34.37 36.69 -21.42
N SER A 185 -35.43 35.91 -21.64
CA SER A 185 -36.56 36.39 -22.48
C SER A 185 -37.77 35.43 -22.54
N ILE A 186 -38.88 35.95 -22.02
CA ILE A 186 -40.23 35.95 -22.61
C ILE A 186 -41.05 34.66 -22.48
N ILE A 187 -41.95 34.73 -21.50
CA ILE A 187 -43.23 34.03 -21.41
C ILE A 187 -44.11 34.50 -22.57
N ASP A 188 -44.67 33.58 -23.35
CA ASP A 188 -45.92 33.82 -24.09
C ASP A 188 -46.88 32.66 -23.84
N ASP A 189 -47.99 33.01 -23.18
CA ASP A 189 -49.13 32.18 -22.86
C ASP A 189 -50.22 32.54 -23.87
N SER A 190 -50.57 31.61 -24.76
CA SER A 190 -51.80 31.75 -25.55
C SER A 190 -52.38 30.38 -25.94
N PHE A 191 -53.31 29.93 -25.11
CA PHE A 191 -54.67 29.47 -25.44
C PHE A 191 -55.03 29.12 -26.91
N GLY A 192 -55.69 27.97 -27.09
CA GLY A 192 -56.47 27.58 -28.29
C GLY A 192 -56.65 26.05 -28.38
N GLU A 193 -57.66 25.48 -27.73
CA GLU A 193 -58.96 25.05 -28.28
C GLU A 193 -58.94 23.86 -29.28
N GLU A 194 -59.83 22.93 -28.94
CA GLU A 194 -60.35 21.71 -29.59
C GLU A 194 -60.22 21.56 -31.12
N GLU A 195 -59.91 20.33 -31.56
CA GLU A 195 -60.85 19.49 -32.32
C GLU A 195 -60.55 17.99 -32.15
#